data_AF-A0A7C3ET34-F1
#
_entry.id   AF-A0A7C3ET34-F1
#
_cell.length_a   1.000
_cell.length_b   1.000
_cell.length_c   1.000
_cell.angle_alpha   90.00
_cell.angle_beta   90.00
_cell.angle_gamma   90.00
#
_symmetry.space_group_name_H-M   'P 1'
#
loop_
_entity.id
_entity.type
_entity.pdbx_description
1 polymer ?
#
loop_
_entity_poly.entity_id
_entity_poly.type
_entity_poly.pdbx_seq_one_letter_code
_entity_poly.pdbx_strand_id
1 'polypeptide(L)'
;MKSLIDEKNKITSRGSSASKRMFTLIIIIISSILTIFYIDNVFKINSLMRDIHSISKETQKVRDENTLLRMEINKLTSLERISRIAEEKLGLIRSDKTPILINKKDTTNK
;
A
#
# COMPACT_ATOMS: atom_id res chain seq x y z
N MET A 1 -12.38 8.01 -76.93
CA MET A 1 -11.88 8.64 -75.69
C MET A 1 -12.31 7.90 -74.41
N LYS A 2 -13.54 7.33 -74.34
CA LYS A 2 -13.96 6.47 -73.20
C LYS A 2 -13.19 5.13 -73.08
N SER A 3 -12.72 4.57 -74.20
CA SER A 3 -11.98 3.29 -74.20
C SER A 3 -10.61 3.36 -73.52
N LEU A 4 -9.91 4.50 -73.60
CA LEU A 4 -8.62 4.70 -72.95
C LEU A 4 -8.75 4.94 -71.43
N ILE A 5 -9.92 5.38 -70.99
CA ILE A 5 -10.21 5.61 -69.56
C ILE A 5 -10.52 4.26 -68.87
N ASP A 6 -11.24 3.36 -69.55
CA ASP A 6 -11.56 2.04 -69.02
C ASP A 6 -10.34 1.11 -68.92
N GLU A 7 -9.40 1.22 -69.85
CA GLU A 7 -8.17 0.41 -69.82
C GLU A 7 -7.27 0.79 -68.63
N LYS A 8 -7.19 2.09 -68.30
CA LYS A 8 -6.40 2.58 -67.16
C LYS A 8 -6.97 2.12 -65.81
N ASN A 9 -8.29 1.93 -65.71
CA ASN A 9 -8.97 1.52 -64.47
C ASN A 9 -8.96 -0.01 -64.25
N LYS A 10 -8.71 -0.79 -65.31
CA LYS A 10 -8.58 -2.26 -65.22
C LYS A 10 -7.19 -2.70 -64.73
N ILE A 11 -6.16 -1.88 -64.92
CA ILE A 11 -4.78 -2.20 -64.53
C ILE A 11 -4.55 -1.98 -63.03
N THR A 12 -5.30 -1.06 -62.39
CA THR A 12 -5.17 -0.77 -60.95
C THR A 12 -5.94 -1.76 -60.05
N SER A 13 -6.93 -2.48 -60.56
CA SER A 13 -7.78 -3.36 -59.74
C SER A 13 -7.27 -4.80 -59.60
N ARG A 14 -6.32 -5.23 -60.44
CA ARG A 14 -5.82 -6.61 -60.49
C ARG A 14 -4.84 -7.01 -59.37
N GLY A 15 -4.25 -6.05 -58.66
CA GLY A 15 -3.33 -6.28 -57.53
C GLY A 15 -3.92 -6.06 -56.13
N SER A 16 -5.19 -5.68 -56.03
CA SER A 16 -5.79 -5.20 -54.76
C SER A 16 -6.23 -6.31 -53.80
N SER A 17 -6.29 -7.58 -54.24
CA SER A 17 -6.70 -8.70 -53.37
C SER A 17 -5.55 -9.18 -52.47
N ALA A 18 -4.31 -9.17 -52.98
CA ALA A 18 -3.13 -9.55 -52.21
C ALA A 18 -2.82 -8.52 -51.10
N SER A 19 -2.99 -7.22 -51.39
CA SER A 19 -2.80 -6.15 -50.39
C SER A 19 -3.86 -6.17 -49.30
N LYS A 20 -5.13 -6.47 -49.63
CA LYS A 20 -6.19 -6.66 -48.63
C LYS A 20 -5.90 -7.86 -47.72
N ARG A 21 -5.45 -8.99 -48.28
CA ARG A 21 -5.04 -10.17 -47.50
C ARG A 21 -3.86 -9.88 -46.58
N MET A 22 -2.85 -9.14 -47.07
CA MET A 22 -1.70 -8.74 -46.27
C MET A 22 -2.11 -7.77 -45.14
N PHE A 23 -3.03 -6.85 -45.40
CA PHE A 23 -3.58 -5.94 -44.39
C PHE A 23 -4.36 -6.69 -43.29
N THR A 24 -5.15 -7.70 -43.65
CA THR A 24 -5.83 -8.56 -42.66
C THR A 24 -4.84 -9.29 -41.76
N LEU A 25 -3.74 -9.82 -42.32
CA LEU A 25 -2.69 -10.48 -41.53
C LEU A 25 -2.01 -9.51 -40.57
N ILE A 26 -1.72 -8.29 -41.02
CA ILE A 26 -1.14 -7.24 -40.16
C ILE A 26 -2.08 -6.89 -39.01
N ILE A 27 -3.38 -6.77 -39.24
CA ILE A 27 -4.36 -6.51 -38.17
C ILE A 27 -4.37 -7.64 -37.14
N ILE A 28 -4.30 -8.90 -37.58
CA ILE A 28 -4.28 -10.06 -36.67
C ILE A 28 -3.01 -10.06 -35.81
N ILE A 29 -1.86 -9.71 -36.40
CA ILE A 29 -0.60 -9.62 -35.66
C ILE A 29 -0.67 -8.48 -34.63
N ILE A 30 -1.16 -7.30 -35.03
CA ILE A 30 -1.31 -6.15 -34.14
C ILE A 30 -2.30 -6.47 -33.01
N SER A 31 -3.44 -7.11 -33.31
CA SER A 31 -4.41 -7.47 -32.27
C SER A 31 -3.83 -8.46 -31.28
N SER A 32 -3.04 -9.42 -31.76
CA SER A 32 -2.36 -10.41 -30.90
C SER A 32 -1.30 -9.76 -30.00
N ILE A 33 -0.54 -8.78 -30.51
CA ILE A 33 0.41 -8.01 -29.69
C ILE A 33 -0.33 -7.19 -28.63
N LEU A 34 -1.46 -6.58 -29.01
CA LEU A 34 -2.26 -5.75 -28.11
C LEU A 34 -2.88 -6.58 -26.98
N THR A 35 -3.34 -7.80 -27.24
CA THR A 35 -3.87 -8.69 -26.21
C THR A 35 -2.79 -9.14 -25.24
N ILE A 36 -1.60 -9.52 -25.71
CA ILE A 36 -0.47 -9.88 -24.84
C ILE A 36 -0.10 -8.69 -23.94
N PHE A 37 0.02 -7.49 -24.51
CA PHE A 37 0.35 -6.29 -23.74
C PHE A 37 -0.73 -5.93 -22.72
N TYR A 38 -2.01 -6.11 -23.06
CA TYR A 38 -3.11 -5.91 -22.14
C TYR A 38 -3.04 -6.87 -20.94
N ILE A 39 -2.77 -8.14 -21.20
CA ILE A 39 -2.63 -9.18 -20.17
C ILE A 39 -1.47 -8.83 -19.21
N ASP A 40 -0.32 -8.41 -19.73
CA ASP A 40 0.83 -8.01 -18.91
C ASP A 40 0.51 -6.81 -17.99
N ASN A 41 -0.28 -5.85 -18.46
CA ASN A 41 -0.73 -4.73 -17.63
C ASN A 41 -1.68 -5.19 -16.52
N VAL A 42 -2.60 -6.11 -16.82
CA VAL A 42 -3.54 -6.67 -15.83
C VAL A 42 -2.78 -7.49 -14.77
N PHE A 43 -1.77 -8.27 -15.16
CA PHE A 43 -0.93 -9.01 -14.21
C PHE A 43 -0.17 -8.09 -13.26
N LYS A 44 0.37 -6.97 -13.77
CA LYS A 44 1.04 -5.95 -12.93
C LYS A 44 0.11 -5.28 -11.93
N ILE A 45 -1.14 -5.04 -12.31
CA ILE A 45 -2.15 -4.48 -11.40
C ILE A 45 -2.48 -5.49 -10.29
N ASN A 46 -2.62 -6.77 -10.64
CA ASN A 46 -2.88 -7.82 -9.66
C ASN A 46 -1.69 -8.06 -8.71
N SER A 47 -0.46 -7.99 -9.20
CA SER A 47 0.72 -8.06 -8.32
C SER A 47 0.79 -6.84 -7.40
N LEU A 48 0.55 -5.63 -7.93
CA LEU A 48 0.55 -4.40 -7.15
C LEU A 48 -0.53 -4.43 -6.06
N MET A 49 -1.72 -4.95 -6.35
CA MET A 49 -2.79 -5.11 -5.36
C MET A 49 -2.42 -6.12 -4.27
N ARG A 50 -1.73 -7.22 -4.63
CA ARG A 50 -1.20 -8.19 -3.65
C ARG A 50 -0.15 -7.55 -2.75
N ASP A 51 0.73 -6.73 -3.32
CA ASP A 51 1.77 -6.04 -2.57
C ASP A 51 1.16 -5.03 -1.59
N ILE A 52 0.19 -4.23 -2.04
CA ILE A 52 -0.57 -3.30 -1.18
C ILE A 52 -1.25 -4.05 -0.03
N HIS A 53 -1.87 -5.20 -0.32
CA HIS A 53 -2.53 -5.98 0.72
C HIS A 53 -1.53 -6.57 1.73
N SER A 54 -0.35 -6.99 1.26
CA SER A 54 0.72 -7.49 2.12
C SER A 54 1.26 -6.39 3.04
N ILE A 55 1.54 -5.21 2.49
CA ILE A 55 2.04 -4.05 3.24
C ILE A 55 0.99 -3.62 4.26
N SER A 56 -0.28 -3.48 3.85
CA SER A 56 -1.36 -3.10 4.77
C SER A 56 -1.52 -4.08 5.94
N LYS A 57 -1.33 -5.38 5.69
CA LYS A 57 -1.40 -6.42 6.73
C LYS A 57 -0.25 -6.31 7.72
N GLU A 58 0.95 -6.02 7.23
CA GLU A 58 2.12 -5.77 8.08
C GLU A 58 1.94 -4.53 8.94
N THR A 59 1.47 -3.42 8.38
CA THR A 59 1.19 -2.20 9.14
C THR A 59 0.13 -2.43 10.21
N GLN A 60 -0.91 -3.21 9.90
CA GLN A 60 -1.95 -3.55 10.87
C GLN A 60 -1.38 -4.39 12.01
N LYS A 61 -0.57 -5.41 11.70
CA LYS A 61 0.09 -6.25 12.71
C LYS A 61 0.95 -5.41 13.67
N VAL A 62 1.76 -4.50 13.13
CA VAL A 62 2.61 -3.62 13.94
C VAL A 62 1.77 -2.69 14.83
N ARG A 63 0.63 -2.18 14.33
CA ARG A 63 -0.29 -1.36 15.14
C ARG A 63 -0.97 -2.15 16.26
N ASP A 64 -1.38 -3.38 15.97
CA ASP A 64 -2.01 -4.26 16.96
C ASP A 64 -1.01 -4.62 18.07
N GLU A 65 0.23 -4.96 17.71
CA GLU A 65 1.32 -5.19 18.65
C GLU A 65 1.62 -3.94 19.50
N ASN A 66 1.68 -2.75 18.88
CA ASN A 66 1.88 -1.50 19.63
C ASN A 66 0.75 -1.25 20.62
N THR A 67 -0.49 -1.54 20.23
CA THR A 67 -1.67 -1.36 21.08
C THR A 67 -1.63 -2.33 22.27
N LEU A 68 -1.28 -3.61 22.03
CA LEU A 68 -1.08 -4.60 23.08
C LEU A 68 0.00 -4.16 24.07
N LEU A 69 1.16 -3.74 23.57
CA LEU A 69 2.27 -3.25 24.40
C LEU A 69 1.86 -2.03 25.23
N ARG A 70 1.08 -1.10 24.66
CA ARG A 70 0.55 0.06 25.40
C ARG A 70 -0.43 -0.35 26.49
N MET A 71 -1.30 -1.32 26.23
CA MET A 71 -2.19 -1.86 27.26
C MET A 71 -1.41 -2.54 28.37
N GLU A 72 -0.35 -3.28 28.03
CA GLU A 72 0.51 -3.92 29.01
C GLU A 72 1.28 -2.89 29.86
N ILE A 73 1.85 -1.87 29.24
CA ILE A 73 2.47 -0.75 29.94
C ILE A 73 1.46 -0.13 30.90
N ASN A 74 0.27 0.24 30.42
CA ASN A 74 -0.77 0.86 31.25
C ASN A 74 -1.20 -0.05 32.40
N LYS A 75 -1.27 -1.36 32.19
CA LYS A 75 -1.53 -2.33 33.27
C LYS A 75 -0.40 -2.36 34.28
N LEU A 76 0.86 -2.37 33.83
CA LEU A 76 2.04 -2.42 34.69
C LEU A 76 2.28 -1.12 35.47
N THR A 77 2.04 0.03 34.84
CA THR A 77 2.18 1.38 35.41
C THR A 77 0.91 1.91 36.06
N SER A 78 -0.18 1.14 36.02
CA SER A 78 -1.41 1.53 36.69
C SER A 78 -1.12 1.86 38.15
N LEU A 79 -1.59 3.03 38.58
CA LEU A 79 -1.42 3.53 39.95
C LEU A 79 -1.89 2.50 40.97
N GLU A 80 -2.93 1.75 40.64
CA GLU A 80 -3.48 0.69 41.47
C GLU A 80 -2.49 -0.46 41.71
N ARG A 81 -1.78 -0.92 40.67
CA ARG A 81 -0.74 -1.95 40.84
C ARG A 81 0.45 -1.40 41.63
N ILE A 82 0.82 -0.15 41.40
CA ILE A 82 1.90 0.52 42.15
C ILE A 82 1.51 0.64 43.63
N SER A 83 0.30 1.10 43.94
CA SER A 83 -0.22 1.19 45.32
C SER A 83 -0.27 -0.18 45.98
N ARG A 84 -0.76 -1.19 45.26
CA ARG A 84 -0.82 -2.58 45.76
C ARG A 84 0.56 -3.14 46.09
N ILE A 85 1.55 -2.95 45.21
CA ILE A 85 2.93 -3.38 45.49
C ILE A 85 3.51 -2.59 46.67
N ALA A 86 3.27 -1.28 46.74
CA ALA A 86 3.74 -0.43 47.83
C ALA A 86 3.14 -0.84 49.18
N GLU A 87 1.84 -1.12 49.22
CA GLU A 87 1.11 -1.51 50.44
C GLU A 87 1.41 -2.96 50.83
N GLU A 88 1.25 -3.92 49.91
CA GLU A 88 1.34 -5.36 50.22
C GLU A 88 2.78 -5.87 50.35
N LYS A 89 3.70 -5.38 49.49
CA LYS A 89 5.10 -5.89 49.48
C LYS A 89 6.06 -5.00 50.24
N LEU A 90 5.82 -3.69 50.28
CA LEU A 90 6.72 -2.73 50.91
C LEU A 90 6.16 -2.19 52.24
N GLY A 91 4.94 -2.56 52.62
CA GLY A 91 4.31 -2.11 53.88
C GLY A 91 4.08 -0.60 53.94
N LEU A 92 4.08 0.08 52.80
CA LEU A 92 3.93 1.53 52.71
C LEU A 92 2.47 1.92 52.85
N ILE A 93 2.23 3.01 53.56
CA ILE A 93 0.89 3.58 53.78
C ILE A 93 0.77 4.85 52.95
N ARG A 94 -0.35 5.02 52.26
CA ARG A 94 -0.58 6.21 51.44
C ARG A 94 -0.60 7.45 52.36
N SER A 95 0.31 8.38 52.14
CA SER A 95 0.38 9.61 52.93
C SER A 95 -0.67 10.61 52.46
N ASP A 96 -1.45 11.16 53.39
CA ASP A 96 -2.46 12.19 53.12
C ASP A 96 -1.85 13.57 52.81
N LYS A 97 -0.52 13.70 52.93
CA LYS A 97 0.20 14.94 52.66
C LYS A 97 0.72 14.93 51.23
N THR A 98 0.28 15.92 50.44
CA THR A 98 0.82 16.17 49.10
C THR A 98 2.33 16.46 49.19
N PRO A 99 3.17 15.84 48.34
CA PRO A 99 4.61 16.10 48.36
C PRO A 99 4.90 17.57 48.07
N ILE A 100 5.69 18.20 48.94
CA ILE A 100 6.22 19.54 48.71
C ILE A 100 7.35 19.47 47.68
N LEU A 101 7.22 20.24 46.59
CA LEU A 101 8.25 20.38 45.56
C LEU A 101 9.45 21.12 46.16
N ILE A 102 10.56 20.42 46.40
CA ILE A 102 11.80 21.06 46.85
C ILE A 102 12.43 21.73 45.63
N ASN A 103 12.35 23.07 45.57
CA ASN A 103 12.99 23.85 44.53
C ASN A 103 14.50 23.91 44.82
N LYS A 104 15.33 23.54 43.84
CA LYS A 104 16.80 23.51 43.95
C LYS A 104 17.41 24.87 44.36
N LYS A 105 16.68 25.97 44.19
CA LYS A 105 17.13 27.33 44.56
C LYS A 105 17.19 27.60 46.07
N ASP A 106 16.63 26.74 46.91
CA ASP A 106 16.54 26.98 48.36
C ASP A 106 17.74 26.45 49.15
N THR A 107 18.76 25.89 48.48
CA THR A 107 19.97 25.33 49.11
C THR A 107 21.22 26.21 48.99
N THR A 108 21.09 27.45 48.51
CA THR A 108 22.20 28.42 48.41
C THR A 108 21.95 29.64 49.30
N ASN A 109 21.82 29.43 50.61
CA ASN A 109 22.10 30.48 51.58
C ASN A 109 22.53 29.85 52.91
N LYS A 110 23.82 29.54 53.03
CA LYS A 110 24.53 29.49 54.31
C LYS A 110 25.97 29.92 54.07
#